data_AF-R9T7Q0-F1
#
_entry.id   AF-R9T7Q0-F1
#
_cell.length_a   1.000
_cell.length_b   1.000
_cell.length_c   1.000
_cell.angle_alpha   90.00
_cell.angle_beta   90.00
_cell.angle_gamma   90.00
#
_symmetry.space_group_name_H-M   'P 1'
#
loop_
_entity.id
_entity.type
_entity.pdbx_description
1 polymer ?
#
loop_
_entity_poly.entity_id
_entity_poly.type
_entity_poly.pdbx_seq_one_letter_code
_entity_poly.pdbx_strand_id
1 'polypeptide(L)'
;MSSSKSNMIVVLIATVALIAGTLTVYSIGELLNNQTEDPRESPHNYSVTGLIENITCNGEGHSKLTQESDLYFTYSFNLKITCDDGNQHTFDFGMIFDADDNQPQNGLYTYLGTENLGDTELSIWSHSENGYEYRFYVGDNCLVEKFEIASQILSLTGQITS
;
A
#
# COMPACT_ATOMS: atom_id res chain seq x y z
N MET A 1 -34.95 -23.38 -56.94
CA MET A 1 -33.66 -23.11 -56.29
C MET A 1 -33.77 -21.83 -55.45
N SER A 2 -34.15 -21.93 -54.18
CA SER A 2 -34.20 -20.77 -53.26
C SER A 2 -33.94 -21.14 -51.80
N SER A 3 -33.22 -22.24 -51.54
CA SER A 3 -32.99 -22.75 -50.16
C SER A 3 -31.56 -22.49 -49.65
N SER A 4 -30.59 -22.24 -50.54
CA SER A 4 -29.19 -22.03 -50.15
C SER A 4 -28.91 -20.65 -49.52
N LYS A 5 -29.60 -19.59 -49.97
CA LYS A 5 -29.36 -18.22 -49.47
C LYS A 5 -29.88 -17.98 -48.05
N SER A 6 -31.00 -18.61 -47.67
CA SER A 6 -31.59 -18.44 -46.33
C SER A 6 -30.74 -19.09 -45.23
N ASN A 7 -30.23 -20.30 -45.45
CA ASN A 7 -29.41 -20.99 -44.45
C ASN A 7 -28.06 -20.29 -44.19
N MET A 8 -27.46 -19.70 -45.23
CA MET A 8 -26.19 -18.98 -45.09
C MET A 8 -26.36 -17.69 -44.27
N ILE A 9 -27.48 -16.98 -44.42
CA ILE A 9 -27.79 -15.75 -43.67
C ILE A 9 -28.04 -16.06 -42.19
N VAL A 10 -28.77 -17.14 -41.88
CA VAL A 10 -29.05 -17.54 -40.49
C VAL A 10 -27.77 -17.94 -39.76
N VAL A 11 -26.87 -18.69 -40.42
CA VAL A 11 -25.57 -19.06 -39.84
C VAL A 11 -24.69 -17.82 -39.60
N LEU A 12 -24.69 -16.85 -40.52
CA LEU A 12 -23.90 -15.62 -40.36
C LEU A 12 -24.39 -14.77 -39.18
N ILE A 13 -25.72 -14.62 -39.02
CA ILE A 13 -26.31 -13.87 -37.90
C ILE A 13 -26.03 -14.57 -36.57
N ALA A 14 -26.14 -15.90 -36.50
CA ALA A 14 -25.84 -16.66 -35.30
C ALA A 14 -24.36 -16.56 -34.90
N THR A 15 -23.45 -16.57 -35.89
CA THR A 15 -21.99 -16.47 -35.64
C THR A 15 -21.60 -15.07 -35.19
N VAL A 16 -22.18 -14.02 -35.79
CA VAL A 16 -21.95 -12.63 -35.36
C VAL A 16 -22.53 -12.38 -33.96
N ALA A 17 -23.70 -12.94 -33.64
CA ALA A 17 -24.28 -12.86 -32.30
C ALA A 17 -23.43 -13.60 -31.24
N LEU A 18 -22.84 -14.74 -31.59
CA LEU A 18 -21.93 -15.47 -30.72
C LEU A 18 -20.62 -14.70 -30.48
N ILE A 19 -20.00 -14.15 -31.52
CA ILE A 19 -18.76 -13.37 -31.40
C ILE A 19 -19.00 -12.07 -30.62
N ALA A 20 -20.11 -11.37 -30.90
CA ALA A 20 -20.50 -10.18 -30.14
C ALA A 20 -20.81 -10.52 -28.67
N GLY A 21 -21.48 -11.66 -28.41
CA GLY A 21 -21.75 -12.15 -27.06
C GLY A 21 -20.49 -12.53 -26.28
N THR A 22 -19.48 -13.13 -26.93
CA THR A 22 -18.20 -13.43 -26.26
C THR A 22 -17.39 -12.16 -25.97
N LEU A 23 -17.43 -11.17 -26.86
CA LEU A 23 -16.74 -9.90 -26.67
C LEU A 23 -17.37 -9.07 -25.54
N THR A 24 -18.71 -9.06 -25.42
CA THR A 24 -19.39 -8.36 -24.31
C THR A 24 -19.18 -9.06 -22.97
N VAL A 25 -19.15 -10.40 -22.92
CA VAL A 25 -18.84 -11.13 -21.68
C VAL A 25 -17.40 -10.92 -21.24
N TYR A 26 -16.44 -10.88 -22.17
CA TYR A 26 -15.04 -10.55 -21.85
C TYR A 26 -14.88 -9.11 -21.34
N SER A 27 -15.52 -8.13 -21.98
CA SER A 27 -15.40 -6.73 -21.57
C SER A 27 -16.15 -6.45 -20.26
N ILE A 28 -17.28 -7.10 -19.98
CA ILE A 28 -17.96 -7.01 -18.68
C ILE A 28 -17.17 -7.80 -17.60
N GLY A 29 -16.52 -8.90 -17.97
CA GLY A 29 -15.64 -9.67 -17.08
C GLY A 29 -14.41 -8.88 -16.62
N GLU A 30 -13.75 -8.15 -17.53
CA GLU A 30 -12.64 -7.23 -17.20
C GLU A 30 -13.13 -6.00 -16.42
N LEU A 31 -14.31 -5.46 -16.73
CA LEU A 31 -14.92 -4.36 -15.97
C LEU A 31 -15.37 -4.75 -14.56
N LEU A 32 -15.76 -6.01 -14.34
CA LEU A 32 -16.15 -6.52 -13.02
C LEU A 32 -14.94 -7.02 -12.21
N ASN A 33 -13.89 -7.55 -12.85
CA ASN A 33 -12.64 -7.92 -12.15
C ASN A 33 -11.82 -6.70 -11.69
N ASN A 34 -11.97 -5.54 -12.33
CA ASN A 34 -11.29 -4.29 -11.96
C ASN A 34 -11.90 -3.55 -10.75
N GLN A 35 -12.85 -4.16 -10.01
CA GLN A 35 -13.51 -3.49 -8.88
C GLN A 35 -13.01 -3.89 -7.49
N THR A 36 -11.95 -4.70 -7.40
CA THR A 36 -11.22 -4.87 -6.14
C THR A 36 -9.89 -4.15 -6.33
N GLU A 37 -9.84 -2.87 -5.94
CA GLU A 37 -8.56 -2.18 -5.80
C GLU A 37 -7.66 -3.04 -4.91
N ASP A 38 -6.46 -3.36 -5.38
CA ASP A 38 -5.48 -4.05 -4.54
C ASP A 38 -5.25 -3.16 -3.32
N PRO A 39 -5.49 -3.65 -2.08
CA PRO A 39 -5.38 -2.82 -0.88
C PRO A 39 -3.98 -2.22 -0.71
N ARG A 40 -2.97 -2.78 -1.39
CA ARG A 40 -1.60 -2.26 -1.43
C ARG A 40 -1.44 -0.97 -2.23
N GLU A 41 -2.28 -0.74 -3.23
CA GLU A 41 -2.16 0.40 -4.14
C GLU A 41 -2.80 1.68 -3.57
N SER A 42 -3.75 1.54 -2.65
CA SER A 42 -4.39 2.68 -2.00
C SER A 42 -3.41 3.39 -1.07
N PRO A 43 -3.31 4.73 -1.12
CA PRO A 43 -2.55 5.48 -0.12
C PRO A 43 -3.12 5.26 1.28
N HIS A 44 -2.24 5.21 2.29
CA HIS A 44 -2.64 5.11 3.69
C HIS A 44 -2.32 6.40 4.42
N ASN A 45 -3.21 6.83 5.30
CA ASN A 45 -3.04 8.04 6.08
C ASN A 45 -2.67 7.68 7.52
N TYR A 46 -1.91 8.57 8.17
CA TYR A 46 -1.40 8.38 9.52
C TYR A 46 -1.62 9.63 10.35
N SER A 47 -1.97 9.44 11.62
CA SER A 47 -1.83 10.48 12.64
C SER A 47 -0.47 10.34 13.29
N VAL A 48 0.28 11.43 13.36
CA VAL A 48 1.65 11.46 13.89
C VAL A 48 1.70 12.34 15.12
N THR A 49 2.22 11.81 16.22
CA THR A 49 2.38 12.53 17.49
C THR A 49 3.76 12.26 18.05
N GLY A 50 4.30 13.19 18.84
CA GLY A 50 5.56 12.94 19.54
C GLY A 50 6.26 14.19 20.02
N LEU A 51 7.57 14.10 20.17
CA LEU A 51 8.45 15.15 20.67
C LEU A 51 9.58 15.43 19.68
N ILE A 52 9.86 16.72 19.46
CA ILE A 52 11.08 17.20 18.80
C ILE A 52 11.70 18.24 19.74
N GLU A 53 12.94 18.03 20.16
CA GLU A 53 13.67 18.85 21.14
C GLU A 53 12.88 19.07 22.46
N ASN A 54 12.13 18.05 22.89
CA ASN A 54 11.19 18.07 24.03
C ASN A 54 9.95 18.98 23.85
N ILE A 55 9.66 19.41 22.64
CA ILE A 55 8.43 20.15 22.29
C ILE A 55 7.43 19.16 21.71
N THR A 56 6.19 19.21 22.20
CA THR A 56 5.09 18.39 21.66
C THR A 56 4.82 18.80 20.22
N CYS A 57 4.72 17.80 19.35
CA CYS A 57 4.40 18.00 17.96
C CYS A 57 3.35 17.00 17.49
N ASN A 58 2.46 17.48 16.63
CA ASN A 58 1.36 16.70 16.06
C ASN A 58 1.31 16.94 14.55
N GLY A 59 0.84 15.95 13.81
CA GLY A 59 0.87 15.99 12.37
C GLY A 59 0.14 14.86 11.70
N GLU A 60 0.27 14.83 10.39
CA GLU A 60 -0.31 13.83 9.53
C GLU A 60 0.77 13.26 8.62
N GLY A 61 0.63 11.99 8.28
CA GLY A 61 1.48 11.31 7.33
C GLY A 61 0.65 10.61 6.27
N HIS A 62 1.26 10.34 5.14
CA HIS A 62 0.70 9.38 4.19
C HIS A 62 1.79 8.49 3.61
N SER A 63 1.42 7.25 3.30
CA SER A 63 2.23 6.32 2.52
C SER A 63 1.56 6.05 1.19
N LYS A 64 2.36 5.82 0.15
CA LYS A 64 1.88 5.38 -1.16
C LYS A 64 2.83 4.34 -1.74
N LEU A 65 2.28 3.39 -2.47
CA LEU A 65 3.06 2.46 -3.28
C LEU A 65 3.74 3.24 -4.41
N THR A 66 5.04 2.99 -4.59
CA THR A 66 5.88 3.56 -5.64
C THR A 66 6.53 2.44 -6.44
N GLN A 67 5.77 1.40 -6.80
CA GLN A 67 6.27 0.16 -7.39
C GLN A 67 7.38 0.40 -8.43
N GLU A 68 8.59 -0.06 -8.11
CA GLU A 68 9.78 0.09 -8.97
C GLU A 68 10.15 -1.22 -9.67
N SER A 69 9.64 -2.35 -9.16
CA SER A 69 9.93 -3.70 -9.60
C SER A 69 8.75 -4.63 -9.33
N ASP A 70 8.65 -5.73 -10.06
CA ASP A 70 7.70 -6.81 -9.74
C ASP A 70 8.19 -7.72 -8.59
N LEU A 71 9.46 -7.59 -8.21
CA LEU A 71 10.07 -8.36 -7.13
C LEU A 71 9.89 -7.72 -5.75
N TYR A 72 9.53 -6.44 -5.71
CA TYR A 72 9.46 -5.67 -4.47
C TYR A 72 8.27 -4.71 -4.48
N PHE A 73 7.63 -4.57 -3.33
CA PHE A 73 6.71 -3.46 -3.08
C PHE A 73 7.45 -2.36 -2.33
N THR A 74 7.62 -1.21 -2.98
CA THR A 74 8.27 -0.03 -2.38
C THR A 74 7.22 0.98 -1.99
N TYR A 75 7.27 1.45 -0.74
CA TYR A 75 6.40 2.50 -0.22
C TYR A 75 7.19 3.74 0.12
N SER A 76 6.68 4.91 -0.26
CA SER A 76 7.19 6.21 0.20
C SER A 76 6.28 6.79 1.26
N PHE A 77 6.84 7.24 2.38
CA PHE A 77 6.16 7.93 3.46
C PHE A 77 6.52 9.41 3.44
N ASN A 78 5.52 10.29 3.59
CA ASN A 78 5.69 11.72 3.76
C ASN A 78 4.90 12.18 4.97
N LEU A 79 5.58 12.74 5.97
CA LEU A 79 5.00 13.25 7.20
C LEU A 79 5.11 14.77 7.25
N LYS A 80 4.07 15.44 7.74
CA LYS A 80 4.04 16.87 8.02
C LYS A 80 3.62 17.08 9.46
N ILE A 81 4.51 17.69 10.24
CA ILE A 81 4.37 17.80 11.69
C ILE A 81 4.52 19.26 12.09
N THR A 82 3.66 19.73 13.00
CA THR A 82 3.74 21.06 13.59
C THR A 82 3.93 20.93 15.10
N CYS A 83 4.90 21.64 15.63
CA CYS A 83 5.20 21.69 17.06
C CYS A 83 4.46 22.85 17.74
N ASP A 84 4.29 22.77 19.06
CA ASP A 84 3.56 23.79 19.85
C ASP A 84 4.19 25.19 19.79
N ASP A 85 5.47 25.29 19.44
CA ASP A 85 6.18 26.54 19.20
C ASP A 85 5.90 27.15 17.81
N GLY A 86 5.10 26.47 16.98
CA GLY A 86 4.73 26.87 15.63
C GLY A 86 5.71 26.40 14.54
N ASN A 87 6.81 25.73 14.89
CA ASN A 87 7.74 25.19 13.91
C ASN A 87 7.14 24.00 13.17
N GLN A 88 7.46 23.90 11.88
CA GLN A 88 7.01 22.82 11.00
C GLN A 88 8.18 21.95 10.54
N HIS A 89 7.94 20.65 10.53
CA HIS A 89 8.91 19.63 10.13
C HIS A 89 8.29 18.68 9.11
N THR A 90 9.09 18.30 8.12
CA THR A 90 8.72 17.28 7.12
C THR A 90 9.68 16.12 7.23
N PHE A 91 9.17 14.90 7.17
CA PHE A 91 9.96 13.68 7.14
C PHE A 91 9.58 12.85 5.92
N ASP A 92 10.58 12.40 5.18
CA ASP A 92 10.44 11.50 4.05
C ASP A 92 11.30 10.27 4.29
N PHE A 93 10.70 9.09 4.14
CA PHE A 93 11.41 7.81 4.22
C PHE A 93 10.71 6.75 3.39
N GLY A 94 11.40 5.63 3.16
CA GLY A 94 10.91 4.53 2.34
C GLY A 94 10.87 3.21 3.10
N MET A 95 9.99 2.32 2.64
CA MET A 95 9.97 0.94 3.09
C MET A 95 9.89 -0.01 1.89
N ILE A 96 10.67 -1.08 1.91
CA ILE A 96 10.73 -2.09 0.84
C ILE A 96 10.28 -3.42 1.41
N PHE A 97 9.31 -4.04 0.74
CA PHE A 97 8.80 -5.37 1.03
C PHE A 97 9.17 -6.33 -0.10
N ASP A 98 9.51 -7.56 0.25
CA ASP A 98 9.69 -8.65 -0.69
C ASP A 98 8.31 -9.08 -1.21
N ALA A 99 8.17 -9.23 -2.54
CA ALA A 99 6.88 -9.58 -3.14
C ALA A 99 6.49 -11.06 -2.91
N ASP A 100 7.44 -11.93 -2.57
CA ASP A 100 7.18 -13.36 -2.37
C ASP A 100 6.46 -13.63 -1.03
N ASP A 101 6.76 -12.87 0.02
CA ASP A 101 6.21 -13.06 1.37
C ASP A 101 5.50 -11.83 1.96
N ASN A 102 5.49 -10.70 1.24
CA ASN A 102 4.94 -9.41 1.67
C ASN A 102 5.57 -8.90 2.99
N GLN A 103 6.77 -9.37 3.33
CA GLN A 103 7.51 -8.93 4.52
C GLN A 103 8.59 -7.91 4.13
N PRO A 104 9.01 -7.06 5.07
CA PRO A 104 10.14 -6.15 4.86
C PRO A 104 11.41 -6.88 4.41
N GLN A 105 12.12 -6.28 3.45
CA GLN A 105 13.27 -6.90 2.81
C GLN A 105 14.35 -7.32 3.82
N ASN A 106 14.57 -8.64 3.92
CA ASN A 106 15.63 -9.20 4.74
C ASN A 106 17.01 -8.67 4.29
N GLY A 107 17.79 -8.17 5.24
CA GLY A 107 19.10 -7.55 5.00
C GLY A 107 19.08 -6.02 4.91
N LEU A 108 17.92 -5.42 4.65
CA LEU A 108 17.69 -3.97 4.81
C LEU A 108 17.05 -3.66 6.16
N TYR A 109 16.12 -4.52 6.59
CA TYR A 109 15.41 -4.42 7.85
C TYR A 109 15.80 -5.58 8.78
N THR A 110 15.85 -5.29 10.08
CA THR A 110 16.09 -6.30 11.13
C THR A 110 14.76 -6.69 11.76
N TYR A 111 14.42 -7.98 11.71
CA TYR A 111 13.25 -8.52 12.39
C TYR A 111 13.46 -8.55 13.90
N LEU A 112 12.49 -8.02 14.65
CA LEU A 112 12.55 -7.91 16.12
C LEU A 112 11.54 -8.81 16.85
N GLY A 113 10.57 -9.38 16.15
CA GLY A 113 9.53 -10.24 16.73
C GLY A 113 8.13 -9.88 16.23
N THR A 114 7.10 -10.28 16.98
CA THR A 114 5.70 -9.91 16.72
C THR A 114 5.06 -9.25 17.95
N GLU A 115 4.03 -8.45 17.71
CA GLU A 115 3.13 -7.89 18.73
C GLU A 115 1.68 -8.03 18.25
N ASN A 116 0.75 -8.30 19.18
CA ASN A 116 -0.67 -8.33 18.85
C ASN A 116 -1.30 -6.95 19.05
N LEU A 117 -1.89 -6.41 17.99
CA LEU A 117 -2.73 -5.22 18.05
C LEU A 117 -4.20 -5.65 17.85
N GLY A 118 -4.90 -5.81 18.97
CA GLY A 118 -6.24 -6.40 18.95
C GLY A 118 -6.18 -7.87 18.51
N ASP A 119 -6.83 -8.19 17.40
CA ASP A 119 -6.85 -9.53 16.80
C ASP A 119 -5.83 -9.72 15.67
N THR A 120 -5.03 -8.69 15.37
CA THR A 120 -4.00 -8.73 14.31
C THR A 120 -2.62 -8.95 14.91
N GLU A 121 -1.89 -9.95 14.40
CA GLU A 121 -0.46 -10.11 14.70
C GLU A 121 0.37 -9.21 13.77
N LEU A 122 1.14 -8.29 14.34
CA LEU A 122 2.01 -7.38 13.61
C LEU A 122 3.46 -7.86 13.73
N SER A 123 4.16 -7.92 12.61
CA SER A 123 5.59 -8.15 12.57
C SER A 123 6.35 -6.84 12.84
N ILE A 124 7.38 -6.90 13.70
CA ILE A 124 8.15 -5.73 14.11
C ILE A 124 9.49 -5.75 13.41
N TRP A 125 9.79 -4.64 12.73
CA TRP A 125 11.01 -4.48 11.95
C TRP A 125 11.71 -3.18 12.30
N SER A 126 13.03 -3.18 12.31
CA SER A 126 13.82 -1.97 12.53
C SER A 126 14.82 -1.69 11.43
N HIS A 127 15.09 -0.41 11.24
CA HIS A 127 16.09 0.10 10.31
C HIS A 127 16.71 1.37 10.88
N SER A 128 17.98 1.62 10.57
CA SER A 128 18.69 2.79 11.05
C SER A 128 19.29 3.52 9.86
N GLU A 129 18.92 4.78 9.67
CA GLU A 129 19.38 5.59 8.55
C GLU A 129 19.52 7.05 8.96
N ASN A 130 20.58 7.72 8.50
CA ASN A 130 20.80 9.15 8.69
C ASN A 130 20.74 9.61 10.17
N GLY A 131 21.06 8.73 11.12
CA GLY A 131 21.01 9.02 12.56
C GLY A 131 19.63 8.89 13.20
N TYR A 132 18.65 8.38 12.45
CA TYR A 132 17.33 8.00 12.95
C TYR A 132 17.24 6.48 13.08
N GLU A 133 16.59 6.05 14.15
CA GLU A 133 16.15 4.68 14.36
C GLU A 133 14.67 4.59 14.01
N TYR A 134 14.34 3.72 13.08
CA TYR A 134 12.99 3.44 12.65
C TYR A 134 12.54 2.09 13.19
N ARG A 135 11.30 2.03 13.68
CA ARG A 135 10.62 0.77 13.97
C ARG A 135 9.27 0.77 13.27
N PHE A 136 8.97 -0.31 12.56
CA PHE A 136 7.76 -0.50 11.79
C PHE A 136 7.00 -1.70 12.33
N TYR A 137 5.69 -1.55 12.48
CA TYR A 137 4.76 -2.58 12.89
C TYR A 137 3.90 -2.90 11.67
N VAL A 138 4.17 -4.05 11.07
CA VAL A 138 3.71 -4.44 9.75
C VAL A 138 2.66 -5.54 9.88
N GLY A 139 1.46 -5.27 9.38
CA GLY A 139 0.38 -6.24 9.25
C GLY A 139 0.35 -6.89 7.87
N ASP A 140 -0.82 -7.39 7.49
CA ASP A 140 -1.02 -8.06 6.21
C ASP A 140 -0.88 -7.10 5.01
N ASN A 141 -0.58 -7.66 3.84
CA ASN A 141 -0.53 -6.93 2.56
C ASN A 141 0.39 -5.70 2.60
N CYS A 142 1.60 -5.84 3.13
CA CYS A 142 2.60 -4.76 3.20
C CYS A 142 2.13 -3.51 4.00
N LEU A 143 1.10 -3.66 4.84
CA LEU A 143 0.52 -2.54 5.58
C LEU A 143 1.37 -2.20 6.79
N VAL A 144 1.86 -0.96 6.85
CA VAL A 144 2.45 -0.41 8.09
C VAL A 144 1.32 0.14 8.93
N GLU A 145 0.96 -0.52 10.03
CA GLU A 145 -0.12 -0.04 10.91
C GLU A 145 0.37 1.03 11.90
N LYS A 146 1.64 0.91 12.30
CA LYS A 146 2.30 1.85 13.20
C LYS A 146 3.78 1.96 12.83
N PHE A 147 4.34 3.15 13.04
CA PHE A 147 5.78 3.36 12.98
C PHE A 147 6.26 4.24 14.13
N GLU A 148 7.53 4.07 14.50
CA GLU A 148 8.25 4.89 15.47
C GLU A 148 9.52 5.41 14.80
N ILE A 149 9.82 6.70 15.00
CA ILE A 149 11.05 7.33 14.54
C ILE A 149 11.70 7.94 15.78
N ALA A 150 12.95 7.58 16.05
CA ALA A 150 13.68 8.05 17.22
C ALA A 150 15.08 8.55 16.88
N SER A 151 15.53 9.58 17.59
CA SER A 151 16.92 10.03 17.65
C SER A 151 17.21 10.60 19.03
N GLN A 152 18.37 11.23 19.24
CA GLN A 152 18.69 11.87 20.52
C GLN A 152 17.76 13.04 20.88
N ILE A 153 17.15 13.66 19.87
CA ILE A 153 16.32 14.87 20.03
C ILE A 153 14.88 14.67 19.57
N LEU A 154 14.53 13.49 19.06
CA LEU A 154 13.26 13.24 18.40
C LEU A 154 12.68 11.89 18.83
N SER A 155 11.38 11.87 19.06
CA SER A 155 10.61 10.64 19.31
C SER A 155 9.21 10.84 18.74
N LEU A 156 8.97 10.27 17.56
CA LEU A 156 7.69 10.34 16.85
C LEU A 156 7.05 8.96 16.78
N THR A 157 5.73 8.92 16.85
CA THR A 157 4.91 7.73 16.60
C THR A 157 3.83 8.09 15.60
N GLY A 158 3.76 7.33 14.51
CA GLY A 158 2.67 7.36 13.55
C GLY A 158 1.77 6.15 13.71
N GLN A 159 0.46 6.35 13.63
CA GLN A 159 -0.54 5.29 13.60
C GLN A 159 -1.46 5.49 12.41
N ILE A 160 -1.80 4.40 11.73
CA ILE A 160 -2.72 4.43 10.60
C ILE A 160 -4.10 4.95 11.03
N THR A 161 -4.72 5.76 10.18
CA THR A 161 -6.09 6.27 10.37
C THR A 161 -7.01 5.65 9.33
N SER A 162 -8.11 5.04 9.79
CA SER A 162 -9.17 4.45 8.97
C SER A 162 -9.97 5.48 8.18
#